data_AF-A0A653PIN3-F1
#
_entry.id   AF-A0A653PIN3-F1
#
_cell.length_a   1.000
_cell.length_b   1.000
_cell.length_c   1.000
_cell.angle_alpha   90.00
_cell.angle_beta   90.00
_cell.angle_gamma   90.00
#
_symmetry.space_group_name_H-M   'P 1'
#
loop_
_entity.id
_entity.type
_entity.pdbx_description
1 polymer ?
#
loop_
_entity_poly.entity_id
_entity_poly.type
_entity_poly.pdbx_seq_one_letter_code
_entity_poly.pdbx_strand_id
1 'polypeptide(L)'
;MRCVRLRLWAGALALLSVATGAHAVETGAPRDACPLQTIYALSTAGLLPAGGDAPIVAQACRVWPYDDALALAAVAYAPSGQAPVGERALRLVVAVLDAQSSEVLAIHEREIGEDAAFALLDGGVLLDTARYDLAEGTRAFGVVLRSSAPGPSCPDGRFNDALTLYVREGRVLRPVFASHMDFWSRVLGEPCSWARDQRLVTEEAAFTIGVERSTHHGFADLRVTANVTRTESAADREDEKTVRRRDSRVVRYDGTRYDVAALENGFFWTLSPEEN
;
A
#
# COMPACT_ATOMS: atom_id res chain seq x y z
N MET A 1 -31.48 -50.69 67.28
CA MET A 1 -31.31 -50.47 65.84
C MET A 1 -32.10 -49.24 65.40
N ARG A 2 -31.46 -48.06 65.36
CA ARG A 2 -31.99 -46.86 64.70
C ARG A 2 -30.80 -46.19 64.03
N CYS A 3 -30.76 -46.25 62.71
CA CYS A 3 -29.67 -45.76 61.87
C CYS A 3 -29.97 -44.32 61.47
N VAL A 4 -29.09 -43.39 61.85
CA VAL A 4 -29.17 -41.95 61.55
C VAL A 4 -28.66 -41.74 60.12
N ARG A 5 -29.49 -41.16 59.23
CA ARG A 5 -29.10 -40.75 57.88
C ARG A 5 -28.48 -39.35 57.92
N LEU A 6 -27.17 -39.27 57.71
CA LEU A 6 -26.46 -38.02 57.42
C LEU A 6 -26.75 -37.60 55.97
N ARG A 7 -27.18 -36.35 55.77
CA ARG A 7 -27.32 -35.70 54.46
C ARG A 7 -25.96 -35.12 54.06
N LEU A 8 -25.36 -35.63 52.99
CA LEU A 8 -24.18 -35.04 52.34
C LEU A 8 -24.65 -34.00 51.31
N TRP A 9 -24.16 -32.77 51.47
CA TRP A 9 -24.29 -31.67 50.53
C TRP A 9 -23.33 -31.87 49.36
N ALA A 10 -23.83 -31.84 48.13
CA ALA A 10 -23.01 -31.78 46.92
C ALA A 10 -22.74 -30.30 46.58
N GLY A 11 -21.52 -29.85 46.84
CA GLY A 11 -21.03 -28.55 46.37
C GLY A 11 -20.52 -28.68 44.94
N ALA A 12 -21.17 -28.01 44.00
CA ALA A 12 -20.66 -27.81 42.64
C ALA A 12 -19.73 -26.59 42.64
N LEU A 13 -18.44 -26.80 42.34
CA LEU A 13 -17.49 -25.70 42.08
C LEU A 13 -17.09 -25.73 40.61
N ALA A 14 -17.45 -24.67 39.90
CA ALA A 14 -17.22 -24.47 38.48
C ALA A 14 -15.72 -24.26 38.18
N LEU A 15 -15.21 -24.99 37.20
CA LEU A 15 -13.88 -24.76 36.62
C LEU A 15 -13.99 -23.56 35.66
N LEU A 16 -13.34 -22.44 35.99
CA LEU A 16 -13.12 -21.33 35.06
C LEU A 16 -12.04 -21.73 34.05
N SER A 17 -12.43 -21.97 32.80
CA SER A 17 -11.52 -22.10 31.66
C SER A 17 -11.03 -20.71 31.26
N VAL A 18 -9.78 -20.38 31.57
CA VAL A 18 -9.12 -19.18 31.04
C VAL A 18 -8.82 -19.44 29.57
N ALA A 19 -9.63 -18.87 28.67
CA ALA A 19 -9.33 -18.86 27.25
C ALA A 19 -8.18 -17.86 27.00
N THR A 20 -6.97 -18.38 26.87
CA THR A 20 -5.84 -17.62 26.33
C THR A 20 -6.11 -17.33 24.86
N GLY A 21 -6.53 -16.10 24.56
CA GLY A 21 -6.57 -15.57 23.20
C GLY A 21 -5.15 -15.48 22.66
N ALA A 22 -4.71 -16.48 21.92
CA ALA A 22 -3.53 -16.37 21.08
C ALA A 22 -3.88 -15.44 19.91
N HIS A 23 -3.40 -14.21 19.94
CA HIS A 23 -3.28 -13.40 18.73
C HIS A 23 -2.23 -14.07 17.85
N ALA A 24 -2.69 -14.92 16.94
CA ALA A 24 -1.87 -15.36 15.83
C ALA A 24 -1.60 -14.13 14.96
N VAL A 25 -0.41 -13.57 15.09
CA VAL A 25 0.17 -12.74 14.02
C VAL A 25 0.30 -13.68 12.84
N GLU A 26 -0.57 -13.52 11.85
CA GLU A 26 -0.54 -14.28 10.63
C GLU A 26 0.71 -13.88 9.85
N THR A 27 1.84 -14.52 10.12
CA THR A 27 3.01 -14.51 9.23
C THR A 27 2.67 -15.39 8.02
N GLY A 28 1.73 -14.91 7.20
CA GLY A 28 1.33 -15.56 5.95
C GLY A 28 2.44 -15.43 4.92
N ALA A 29 2.67 -16.51 4.16
CA ALA A 29 3.52 -16.45 2.97
C ALA A 29 3.12 -15.27 2.06
N PRO A 30 4.06 -14.67 1.31
CA PRO A 30 3.75 -13.55 0.43
C PRO A 30 2.59 -13.93 -0.50
N ARG A 31 1.51 -13.14 -0.48
CA ARG A 31 0.27 -13.44 -1.23
C ARG A 31 0.51 -13.63 -2.74
N ASP A 32 1.58 -13.03 -3.24
CA ASP A 32 2.01 -13.06 -4.64
C ASP A 32 3.53 -13.34 -4.73
N ALA A 33 4.02 -14.42 -4.10
CA ALA A 33 5.45 -14.77 -4.18
C ALA A 33 5.90 -15.00 -5.63
N CYS A 34 7.11 -14.56 -5.97
CA CYS A 34 7.65 -14.78 -7.32
C CYS A 34 8.13 -16.22 -7.52
N PRO A 35 7.67 -16.89 -8.58
CA PRO A 35 8.19 -18.19 -8.93
C PRO A 35 9.70 -18.15 -9.22
N LEU A 36 10.42 -19.22 -8.89
CA LEU A 36 11.88 -19.29 -9.09
C LEU A 36 12.28 -19.04 -10.56
N GLN A 37 11.49 -19.52 -11.52
CA GLN A 37 11.74 -19.30 -12.94
C GLN A 37 11.64 -17.81 -13.33
N THR A 38 10.74 -17.05 -12.70
CA THR A 38 10.61 -15.60 -12.92
C THR A 38 11.84 -14.88 -12.40
N ILE A 39 12.28 -15.19 -11.19
CA ILE A 39 13.50 -14.62 -10.62
C ILE A 39 14.72 -14.96 -11.48
N TYR A 40 14.85 -16.23 -11.89
CA TYR A 40 15.92 -16.67 -12.76
C TYR A 40 15.93 -15.91 -14.10
N ALA A 41 14.78 -15.78 -14.75
CA ALA A 41 14.65 -15.04 -16.01
C ALA A 41 15.07 -13.56 -15.86
N LEU A 42 14.65 -12.90 -14.78
CA LEU A 42 15.03 -11.51 -14.49
C LEU A 42 16.54 -11.39 -14.21
N SER A 43 17.14 -12.34 -13.51
CA SER A 43 18.59 -12.39 -13.29
C SER A 43 19.37 -12.64 -14.58
N THR A 44 18.94 -13.57 -15.44
CA THR A 44 19.57 -13.84 -16.74
C THR A 44 19.45 -12.65 -17.69
N ALA A 45 18.37 -11.87 -17.58
CA ALA A 45 18.20 -10.62 -18.29
C ALA A 45 19.06 -9.45 -17.74
N GLY A 46 19.81 -9.67 -16.66
CA GLY A 46 20.66 -8.65 -16.03
C GLY A 46 19.90 -7.61 -15.21
N LEU A 47 18.62 -7.85 -14.91
CA LEU A 47 17.75 -6.93 -14.16
C LEU A 47 17.86 -7.14 -12.66
N LEU A 48 18.14 -8.37 -12.25
CA LEU A 48 18.46 -8.72 -10.87
C LEU A 48 19.91 -9.19 -10.80
N PRO A 49 20.63 -8.89 -9.71
CA PRO A 49 21.96 -9.43 -9.48
C PRO A 49 21.91 -10.96 -9.45
N ALA A 50 22.92 -11.59 -10.03
CA ALA A 50 23.09 -13.03 -10.00
C ALA A 50 23.76 -13.45 -8.68
N GLY A 51 23.29 -14.52 -8.06
CA GLY A 51 23.80 -14.97 -6.76
C GLY A 51 23.22 -14.16 -5.59
N GLY A 52 23.37 -14.67 -4.36
CA GLY A 52 22.79 -14.08 -3.15
C GLY A 52 23.44 -12.76 -2.68
N ASP A 53 24.17 -12.07 -3.56
CA ASP A 53 25.00 -10.90 -3.24
C ASP A 53 24.17 -9.63 -2.99
N ALA A 54 22.91 -9.62 -3.41
CA ALA A 54 21.97 -8.54 -3.17
C ALA A 54 20.60 -9.11 -2.79
N PRO A 55 20.14 -8.90 -1.54
CA PRO A 55 18.91 -9.50 -1.06
C PRO A 55 17.69 -8.88 -1.75
N ILE A 56 16.78 -9.73 -2.21
CA ILE A 56 15.41 -9.31 -2.52
C ILE A 56 14.77 -8.86 -1.22
N VAL A 57 14.25 -7.63 -1.22
CA VAL A 57 13.63 -6.98 -0.06
C VAL A 57 12.13 -7.23 -0.04
N ALA A 58 11.49 -7.12 -1.19
CA ALA A 58 10.05 -7.31 -1.35
C ALA A 58 9.74 -7.67 -2.80
N GLN A 59 8.69 -8.45 -3.00
CA GLN A 59 8.29 -8.88 -4.34
C GLN A 59 6.79 -9.15 -4.43
N ALA A 60 6.24 -8.98 -5.63
CA ALA A 60 4.92 -9.45 -6.01
C ALA A 60 4.93 -9.95 -7.46
N CYS A 61 4.41 -11.15 -7.67
CA CYS A 61 4.26 -11.75 -8.99
C CYS A 61 2.92 -12.47 -9.13
N ARG A 62 2.29 -12.33 -10.29
CA ARG A 62 1.08 -13.09 -10.64
C ARG A 62 0.85 -13.15 -12.13
N VAL A 63 0.13 -14.17 -12.59
CA VAL A 63 -0.49 -14.16 -13.93
C VAL A 63 -1.49 -13.01 -14.00
N TRP A 64 -1.46 -12.23 -15.09
CA TRP A 64 -2.30 -11.06 -15.25
C TRP A 64 -3.75 -11.49 -15.52
N PRO A 65 -4.74 -11.14 -14.66
CA PRO A 65 -6.13 -11.58 -14.89
C PRO A 65 -6.79 -11.06 -16.17
N TYR A 66 -6.19 -10.08 -16.86
CA TYR A 66 -6.69 -9.57 -18.14
C TYR A 66 -6.24 -10.43 -19.34
N ASP A 67 -5.04 -10.99 -19.26
CA ASP A 67 -4.41 -11.76 -20.33
C ASP A 67 -3.53 -12.84 -19.68
N ASP A 68 -4.00 -14.08 -19.72
CA ASP A 68 -3.37 -15.21 -19.03
C ASP A 68 -2.09 -15.69 -19.72
N ALA A 69 -1.80 -15.21 -20.93
CA ALA A 69 -0.51 -15.40 -21.57
C ALA A 69 0.58 -14.51 -20.94
N LEU A 70 0.20 -13.54 -20.11
CA LEU A 70 1.12 -12.59 -19.48
C LEU A 70 1.20 -12.78 -17.97
N ALA A 71 2.40 -12.65 -17.43
CA ALA A 71 2.66 -12.54 -16.00
C ALA A 71 3.25 -11.17 -15.66
N LEU A 72 2.89 -10.65 -14.49
CA LEU A 72 3.40 -9.41 -13.94
C LEU A 72 4.38 -9.74 -12.81
N ALA A 73 5.48 -8.99 -12.74
CA ALA A 73 6.44 -9.07 -11.66
C ALA A 73 6.84 -7.66 -11.20
N ALA A 74 6.94 -7.46 -9.90
CA ALA A 74 7.53 -6.29 -9.27
C ALA A 74 8.48 -6.79 -8.18
N VAL A 75 9.78 -6.54 -8.32
CA VAL A 75 10.82 -7.05 -7.42
C VAL A 75 11.71 -5.90 -6.98
N ALA A 76 11.74 -5.66 -5.67
CA ALA A 76 12.64 -4.69 -5.05
C ALA A 76 13.81 -5.43 -4.39
N TYR A 77 15.04 -4.97 -4.66
CA TYR A 77 16.25 -5.54 -4.08
C TYR A 77 17.21 -4.44 -3.64
N ALA A 78 18.10 -4.76 -2.69
CA ALA A 78 19.14 -3.85 -2.23
C ALA A 78 20.45 -4.14 -3.00
N PRO A 79 20.87 -3.29 -3.96
CA PRO A 79 22.13 -3.48 -4.68
C PRO A 79 23.36 -3.45 -3.77
N SER A 80 23.30 -2.74 -2.64
CA SER A 80 24.31 -2.76 -1.57
C SER A 80 23.67 -3.30 -0.29
N GLY A 81 23.92 -4.57 0.03
CA GLY A 81 23.29 -5.29 1.15
C GLY A 81 23.75 -4.91 2.57
N GLN A 82 24.25 -3.69 2.78
CA GLN A 82 24.93 -3.29 4.03
C GLN A 82 24.26 -2.15 4.79
N ALA A 83 23.37 -1.38 4.16
CA ALA A 83 22.65 -0.31 4.83
C ALA A 83 21.50 -0.88 5.69
N PRO A 84 21.23 -0.32 6.88
CA PRO A 84 20.10 -0.72 7.70
C PRO A 84 18.77 -0.33 7.04
N VAL A 85 17.70 -1.02 7.40
CA VAL A 85 16.32 -0.66 6.98
C VAL A 85 16.04 0.79 7.36
N GLY A 86 15.50 1.57 6.43
CA GLY A 86 15.29 3.01 6.59
C GLY A 86 16.43 3.87 6.06
N GLU A 87 17.52 3.26 5.57
CA GLU A 87 18.66 3.98 4.97
C GLU A 87 19.15 3.31 3.65
N ARG A 88 18.46 2.26 3.19
CA ARG A 88 18.85 1.51 1.99
C ARG A 88 18.53 2.31 0.72
N ALA A 89 19.48 2.29 -0.21
CA ALA A 89 19.15 2.47 -1.61
C ALA A 89 18.68 1.13 -2.19
N LEU A 90 17.48 1.10 -2.75
CA LEU A 90 16.86 -0.06 -3.37
C LEU A 90 16.69 0.17 -4.87
N ARG A 91 16.59 -0.92 -5.63
CA ARG A 91 16.17 -0.92 -7.03
C ARG A 91 14.91 -1.74 -7.16
N LEU A 92 13.90 -1.17 -7.82
CA LEU A 92 12.65 -1.82 -8.18
C LEU A 92 12.68 -2.15 -9.67
N VAL A 93 12.48 -3.43 -9.98
CA VAL A 93 12.25 -3.93 -11.33
C VAL A 93 10.78 -4.26 -11.46
N VAL A 94 10.10 -3.65 -12.42
CA VAL A 94 8.74 -3.99 -12.84
C VAL A 94 8.83 -4.63 -14.21
N ALA A 95 8.20 -5.78 -14.40
CA ALA A 95 8.26 -6.53 -15.65
C ALA A 95 6.92 -7.15 -16.04
N VAL A 96 6.71 -7.24 -17.35
CA VAL A 96 5.74 -8.13 -17.98
C VAL A 96 6.52 -9.27 -18.61
N LEU A 97 6.09 -10.49 -18.33
CA LEU A 97 6.70 -11.71 -18.84
C LEU A 97 5.68 -12.56 -19.58
N ASP A 98 6.14 -13.42 -20.47
CA ASP A 98 5.34 -14.53 -20.97
C ASP A 98 5.07 -15.52 -19.81
N ALA A 99 3.80 -15.85 -19.57
CA ALA A 99 3.39 -16.62 -18.40
C ALA A 99 3.90 -18.07 -18.40
N GLN A 100 4.22 -18.63 -19.58
CA GLN A 100 4.63 -20.02 -19.73
C GLN A 100 6.15 -20.17 -19.72
N SER A 101 6.84 -19.35 -20.51
CA SER A 101 8.29 -19.40 -20.72
C SER A 101 9.08 -18.50 -19.77
N SER A 102 8.41 -17.56 -19.08
CA SER A 102 9.06 -16.47 -18.31
C SER A 102 9.96 -15.57 -19.17
N GLU A 103 9.77 -15.53 -20.49
CA GLU A 103 10.47 -14.55 -21.34
C GLU A 103 10.11 -13.12 -20.89
N VAL A 104 11.12 -12.27 -20.69
CA VAL A 104 10.89 -10.87 -20.33
C VAL A 104 10.43 -10.08 -21.56
N LEU A 105 9.18 -9.64 -21.54
CA LEU A 105 8.50 -8.97 -22.65
C LEU A 105 8.53 -7.45 -22.56
N ALA A 106 8.47 -6.88 -21.35
CA ALA A 106 8.62 -5.45 -21.12
C ALA A 106 9.12 -5.14 -19.71
N ILE A 107 9.84 -4.03 -19.54
CA ILE A 107 10.48 -3.66 -18.27
C ILE A 107 10.36 -2.17 -17.93
N HIS A 108 10.38 -1.87 -16.64
CA HIS A 108 10.70 -0.57 -16.06
C HIS A 108 11.58 -0.78 -14.83
N GLU A 109 12.58 0.07 -14.67
CA GLU A 109 13.48 0.04 -13.51
C GLU A 109 13.50 1.40 -12.86
N ARG A 110 13.49 1.42 -11.52
CA ARG A 110 13.51 2.65 -10.74
C ARG A 110 14.34 2.47 -9.47
N GLU A 111 15.09 3.50 -9.11
CA GLU A 111 15.72 3.60 -7.79
C GLU A 111 14.73 4.11 -6.73
N ILE A 112 14.81 3.53 -5.53
CA ILE A 112 14.01 3.90 -4.38
C ILE A 112 14.95 4.12 -3.20
N GLY A 113 14.90 5.29 -2.59
CA GLY A 113 15.59 5.56 -1.33
C GLY A 113 14.67 5.25 -0.16
N GLU A 114 15.21 4.57 0.86
CA GLU A 114 14.59 4.53 2.17
C GLU A 114 15.06 5.70 3.04
N ASP A 115 14.16 6.16 3.90
CA ASP A 115 14.40 7.19 4.90
C ASP A 115 13.47 6.98 6.12
N ALA A 116 13.40 7.96 7.01
CA ALA A 116 12.54 7.91 8.19
C ALA A 116 11.03 7.85 7.87
N ALA A 117 10.60 8.29 6.69
CA ALA A 117 9.22 8.29 6.23
C ALA A 117 8.89 7.09 5.32
N PHE A 118 9.90 6.44 4.74
CA PHE A 118 9.72 5.29 3.87
C PHE A 118 10.73 4.16 4.14
N ALA A 119 10.22 2.99 4.50
CA ALA A 119 10.97 1.74 4.52
C ALA A 119 10.13 0.62 3.91
N LEU A 120 10.77 -0.29 3.17
CA LEU A 120 10.13 -1.40 2.48
C LEU A 120 10.55 -2.72 3.14
N LEU A 121 9.58 -3.51 3.58
CA LEU A 121 9.80 -4.86 4.10
C LEU A 121 9.15 -5.88 3.17
N ASP A 122 9.39 -7.16 3.45
CA ASP A 122 8.73 -8.25 2.73
C ASP A 122 7.21 -8.08 2.74
N GLY A 123 6.57 -8.37 1.61
CA GLY A 123 5.15 -8.10 1.38
C GLY A 123 4.77 -6.62 1.17
N GLY A 124 5.73 -5.69 1.19
CA GLY A 124 5.51 -4.25 0.95
C GLY A 124 5.32 -3.88 -0.53
N VAL A 125 5.48 -4.82 -1.46
CA VAL A 125 5.19 -4.64 -2.89
C VAL A 125 3.89 -5.38 -3.22
N LEU A 126 2.97 -4.72 -3.91
CA LEU A 126 1.68 -5.30 -4.32
C LEU A 126 1.41 -5.01 -5.80
N LEU A 127 0.66 -5.91 -6.45
CA LEU A 127 0.18 -5.73 -7.82
C LEU A 127 -1.31 -5.38 -7.82
N ASP A 128 -1.65 -4.23 -8.38
CA ASP A 128 -3.03 -3.83 -8.62
C ASP A 128 -3.42 -4.16 -10.06
N THR A 129 -4.31 -5.12 -10.22
CA THR A 129 -4.79 -5.61 -11.52
C THR A 129 -6.24 -5.22 -11.80
N ALA A 130 -6.72 -4.13 -11.19
CA ALA A 130 -8.02 -3.56 -11.52
C ALA A 130 -8.14 -3.21 -13.01
N ARG A 131 -9.37 -3.00 -13.47
CA ARG A 131 -9.71 -2.82 -14.90
C ARG A 131 -9.39 -1.40 -15.40
N TYR A 132 -8.10 -1.08 -15.48
CA TYR A 132 -7.62 0.19 -16.02
C TYR A 132 -7.57 0.19 -17.56
N ASP A 133 -8.73 0.03 -18.21
CA ASP A 133 -8.87 0.10 -19.67
C ASP A 133 -8.72 1.56 -20.13
N LEU A 134 -7.49 1.99 -20.43
CA LEU A 134 -7.21 3.40 -20.75
C LEU A 134 -7.55 3.74 -22.20
N ALA A 135 -7.35 2.81 -23.13
CA ALA A 135 -7.73 2.94 -24.52
C ALA A 135 -8.01 1.55 -25.12
N GLU A 136 -8.50 1.50 -26.36
CA GLU A 136 -8.65 0.24 -27.07
C GLU A 136 -7.30 -0.50 -27.14
N GLY A 137 -7.29 -1.76 -26.69
CA GLY A 137 -6.08 -2.58 -26.63
C GLY A 137 -5.03 -2.12 -25.61
N THR A 138 -5.31 -1.08 -24.80
CA THR A 138 -4.36 -0.52 -23.83
C THR A 138 -4.95 -0.60 -22.42
N ARG A 139 -4.52 -1.62 -21.66
CA ARG A 139 -4.84 -1.75 -20.24
C ARG A 139 -3.58 -1.50 -19.40
N ALA A 140 -3.70 -0.66 -18.38
CA ALA A 140 -2.66 -0.47 -17.38
C ALA A 140 -2.77 -1.49 -16.24
N PHE A 141 -1.68 -1.67 -15.51
CA PHE A 141 -1.66 -2.31 -14.19
C PHE A 141 -0.89 -1.46 -13.21
N GLY A 142 -1.16 -1.63 -11.91
CA GLY A 142 -0.53 -0.88 -10.84
C GLY A 142 0.53 -1.69 -10.10
N VAL A 143 1.57 -0.99 -9.65
CA VAL A 143 2.47 -1.44 -8.58
C VAL A 143 2.28 -0.52 -7.39
N VAL A 144 2.00 -1.07 -6.23
CA VAL A 144 1.89 -0.33 -4.97
C VAL A 144 3.09 -0.64 -4.10
N LEU A 145 3.74 0.41 -3.60
CA LEU A 145 4.75 0.32 -2.56
C LEU A 145 4.13 0.74 -1.22
N ARG A 146 3.92 -0.22 -0.34
CA ARG A 146 3.43 -0.03 1.02
C ARG A 146 4.61 0.10 1.96
N SER A 147 4.73 1.27 2.56
CA SER A 147 5.74 1.54 3.56
C SER A 147 5.44 0.81 4.87
N SER A 148 6.49 0.30 5.49
CA SER A 148 6.53 -0.20 6.87
C SER A 148 7.32 0.71 7.81
N ALA A 149 7.71 1.91 7.35
CA ALA A 149 8.33 2.89 8.23
C ALA A 149 7.38 3.23 9.39
N PRO A 150 7.87 3.28 10.64
CA PRO A 150 7.05 3.69 11.78
C PRO A 150 6.62 5.17 11.68
N GLY A 151 7.29 5.95 10.84
CA GLY A 151 7.11 7.39 10.75
C GLY A 151 7.74 8.14 11.93
N PRO A 152 7.68 9.48 11.92
CA PRO A 152 8.17 10.28 13.02
C PRO A 152 7.28 10.12 14.27
N SER A 153 7.82 10.34 15.46
CA SER A 153 7.05 10.20 16.71
C SER A 153 5.92 11.22 16.86
N CYS A 154 6.01 12.36 16.17
CA CYS A 154 5.01 13.42 16.18
C CYS A 154 4.76 13.93 14.74
N PRO A 155 4.04 13.17 13.90
CA PRO A 155 3.79 13.54 12.52
C PRO A 155 2.71 14.62 12.43
N ASP A 156 2.87 15.51 11.45
CA ASP A 156 1.82 16.41 11.00
C ASP A 156 1.05 15.83 9.80
N GLY A 157 1.66 14.84 9.14
CA GLY A 157 1.06 14.07 8.08
C GLY A 157 1.83 12.79 7.80
N ARG A 158 1.17 11.90 7.06
CA ARG A 158 1.70 10.64 6.56
C ARG A 158 1.06 10.36 5.21
N PHE A 159 1.85 9.85 4.28
CA PHE A 159 1.40 9.29 3.03
C PHE A 159 1.90 7.85 2.93
N ASN A 160 1.09 6.96 2.40
CA ASN A 160 1.44 5.55 2.21
C ASN A 160 0.80 5.00 0.93
N ASP A 161 1.12 3.75 0.61
CA ASP A 161 0.61 3.05 -0.56
C ASP A 161 0.88 3.84 -1.85
N ALA A 162 2.16 4.03 -2.16
CA ALA A 162 2.59 4.72 -3.38
C ALA A 162 2.25 3.85 -4.61
N LEU A 163 1.18 4.21 -5.31
CA LEU A 163 0.73 3.55 -6.52
C LEU A 163 1.37 4.19 -7.75
N THR A 164 1.92 3.35 -8.63
CA THR A 164 2.27 3.73 -10.01
C THR A 164 1.51 2.85 -10.99
N LEU A 165 0.78 3.45 -11.94
CA LEU A 165 0.18 2.71 -13.06
C LEU A 165 1.15 2.68 -14.24
N TYR A 166 1.33 1.50 -14.83
CA TYR A 166 2.18 1.26 -15.98
C TYR A 166 1.37 0.83 -17.19
N VAL A 167 1.74 1.37 -18.35
CA VAL A 167 1.29 0.92 -19.68
C VAL A 167 2.45 0.27 -20.40
N ARG A 168 2.19 -0.84 -21.09
CA ARG A 168 3.17 -1.51 -21.94
C ARG A 168 3.22 -0.88 -23.32
N GLU A 169 4.42 -0.46 -23.73
CA GLU A 169 4.74 0.08 -25.05
C GLU A 169 5.88 -0.75 -25.65
N GLY A 170 5.52 -1.80 -26.39
CA GLY A 170 6.48 -2.77 -26.91
C GLY A 170 7.25 -3.47 -25.78
N ARG A 171 8.55 -3.17 -25.67
CA ARG A 171 9.47 -3.71 -24.66
C ARG A 171 9.67 -2.82 -23.43
N VAL A 172 8.97 -1.68 -23.35
CA VAL A 172 9.09 -0.73 -22.25
C VAL A 172 7.78 -0.67 -21.48
N LEU A 173 7.87 -0.53 -20.16
CA LEU A 173 6.76 -0.17 -19.30
C LEU A 173 6.87 1.32 -18.97
N ARG A 174 5.89 2.10 -19.42
CA ARG A 174 5.85 3.54 -19.19
C ARG A 174 4.94 3.83 -17.98
N PRO A 175 5.45 4.52 -16.94
CA PRO A 175 4.60 5.00 -15.86
C PRO A 175 3.72 6.14 -16.37
N VAL A 176 2.42 6.06 -16.11
CA VAL A 176 1.42 7.03 -16.59
C VAL A 176 0.70 7.74 -15.46
N PHE A 177 0.61 7.14 -14.27
CA PHE A 177 0.03 7.73 -13.06
C PHE A 177 0.96 7.42 -11.89
N ALA A 178 1.15 8.37 -10.97
CA ALA A 178 1.87 8.14 -9.72
C ALA A 178 1.29 9.00 -8.61
N SER A 179 0.80 8.38 -7.53
CA SER A 179 0.30 9.05 -6.32
C SER A 179 0.29 8.08 -5.14
N HIS A 180 0.27 8.61 -3.92
CA HIS A 180 -0.10 7.84 -2.74
C HIS A 180 -1.61 7.56 -2.75
N MET A 181 -2.01 6.43 -2.18
CA MET A 181 -3.42 6.01 -2.06
C MET A 181 -3.98 6.17 -0.65
N ASP A 182 -3.11 6.45 0.32
CA ASP A 182 -3.46 6.55 1.72
C ASP A 182 -2.78 7.78 2.32
N PHE A 183 -3.58 8.69 2.86
CA PHE A 183 -3.14 9.95 3.43
C PHE A 183 -3.68 10.09 4.84
N TRP A 184 -2.88 10.64 5.73
CA TRP A 184 -3.30 11.03 7.07
C TRP A 184 -2.69 12.39 7.39
N SER A 185 -3.43 13.26 8.07
CA SER A 185 -2.93 14.55 8.51
C SER A 185 -3.56 14.99 9.82
N ARG A 186 -2.78 15.72 10.61
CA ARG A 186 -3.26 16.48 11.76
C ARG A 186 -3.75 17.85 11.27
N VAL A 187 -5.05 18.08 11.41
CA VAL A 187 -5.72 19.33 11.01
C VAL A 187 -5.67 20.38 12.12
N LEU A 188 -5.79 19.96 13.39
CA LEU A 188 -5.77 20.85 14.55
C LEU A 188 -5.09 20.15 15.74
N GLY A 189 -4.44 20.95 16.58
CA GLY A 189 -3.75 20.52 17.80
C GLY A 189 -2.24 20.55 17.62
N GLU A 190 -1.50 20.65 18.73
CA GLU A 190 -0.04 20.69 18.75
C GLU A 190 0.55 19.26 18.65
N PRO A 191 1.52 19.00 17.76
CA PRO A 191 2.26 17.74 17.75
C PRO A 191 3.06 17.58 19.04
N CYS A 192 3.28 16.33 19.48
CA CYS A 192 3.98 16.01 20.74
C CYS A 192 3.37 16.57 22.03
N SER A 193 2.19 17.20 22.01
CA SER A 193 1.59 17.73 23.23
C SER A 193 0.80 16.65 23.97
N TRP A 194 1.09 16.56 25.27
CA TRP A 194 0.49 15.66 26.24
C TRP A 194 -0.48 16.40 27.19
N ALA A 195 -0.79 17.66 26.87
CA ALA A 195 -1.79 18.44 27.58
C ALA A 195 -3.12 17.69 27.54
N ARG A 196 -3.73 17.50 28.71
CA ARG A 196 -4.99 16.76 28.82
C ARG A 196 -6.08 17.50 28.05
N ASP A 197 -6.13 18.81 28.18
CA ASP A 197 -7.16 19.69 27.63
C ASP A 197 -7.02 20.00 26.12
N GLN A 198 -6.06 19.38 25.43
CA GLN A 198 -5.87 19.64 24.02
C GLN A 198 -6.99 19.05 23.17
N ARG A 199 -7.54 19.88 22.29
CA ARG A 199 -8.36 19.46 21.17
C ARG A 199 -7.48 18.96 20.02
N LEU A 200 -7.71 17.74 19.56
CA LEU A 200 -6.99 17.14 18.43
C LEU A 200 -7.99 16.84 17.31
N VAL A 201 -7.67 17.26 16.08
CA VAL A 201 -8.44 16.90 14.88
C VAL A 201 -7.49 16.27 13.87
N THR A 202 -7.85 15.09 13.37
CA THR A 202 -7.12 14.37 12.33
C THR A 202 -8.05 14.05 11.17
N GLU A 203 -7.49 13.99 9.97
CA GLU A 203 -8.17 13.47 8.79
C GLU A 203 -7.33 12.34 8.17
N GLU A 204 -8.02 11.30 7.71
CA GLU A 204 -7.45 10.19 6.95
C GLU A 204 -8.24 10.04 5.65
N ALA A 205 -7.56 9.86 4.52
CA ALA A 205 -8.17 9.67 3.22
C ALA A 205 -7.60 8.44 2.51
N ALA A 206 -8.48 7.49 2.22
CA ALA A 206 -8.17 6.32 1.41
C ALA A 206 -8.74 6.48 0.00
N PHE A 207 -7.88 6.37 -1.01
CA PHE A 207 -8.22 6.58 -2.41
C PHE A 207 -8.59 5.28 -3.12
N THR A 208 -9.50 5.39 -4.09
CA THR A 208 -9.74 4.37 -5.11
C THR A 208 -9.76 5.03 -6.49
N ILE A 209 -9.39 4.27 -7.52
CA ILE A 209 -9.34 4.76 -8.90
C ILE A 209 -10.39 4.03 -9.74
N GLY A 210 -11.17 4.80 -10.49
CA GLY A 210 -12.06 4.33 -11.54
C GLY A 210 -11.68 4.95 -12.88
N VAL A 211 -12.04 4.26 -13.96
CA VAL A 211 -11.85 4.75 -15.34
C VAL A 211 -13.13 5.45 -15.80
N GLU A 212 -12.99 6.65 -16.34
CA GLU A 212 -14.09 7.44 -16.91
C GLU A 212 -14.35 7.11 -18.38
N ARG A 213 -15.49 7.58 -18.88
CA ARG A 213 -15.81 7.49 -20.32
C ARG A 213 -15.19 8.61 -21.14
N SER A 214 -14.90 9.75 -20.51
CA SER A 214 -14.22 10.86 -21.17
C SER A 214 -12.77 10.47 -21.45
N THR A 215 -12.21 11.00 -22.53
CA THR A 215 -10.84 10.74 -22.93
C THR A 215 -10.11 12.04 -23.21
N HIS A 216 -8.83 12.08 -22.89
CA HIS A 216 -7.91 13.17 -23.23
C HIS A 216 -6.61 12.58 -23.74
N HIS A 217 -6.09 13.14 -24.83
CA HIS A 217 -4.83 12.72 -25.44
C HIS A 217 -4.71 11.19 -25.67
N GLY A 218 -5.84 10.55 -26.01
CA GLY A 218 -5.92 9.13 -26.35
C GLY A 218 -6.22 8.19 -25.19
N PHE A 219 -6.13 8.63 -23.92
CA PHE A 219 -6.47 7.81 -22.76
C PHE A 219 -7.75 8.29 -22.07
N ALA A 220 -8.47 7.36 -21.46
CA ALA A 220 -9.59 7.63 -20.58
C ALA A 220 -9.16 8.44 -19.36
N ASP A 221 -9.98 9.38 -18.92
CA ASP A 221 -9.72 10.07 -17.66
C ASP A 221 -9.86 9.11 -16.48
N LEU A 222 -9.22 9.43 -15.36
CA LEU A 222 -9.35 8.64 -14.14
C LEU A 222 -10.12 9.43 -13.09
N ARG A 223 -11.14 8.80 -12.50
CA ARG A 223 -11.79 9.31 -11.29
C ARG A 223 -11.09 8.75 -10.08
N VAL A 224 -10.50 9.63 -9.29
CA VAL A 224 -9.98 9.30 -7.96
C VAL A 224 -11.04 9.64 -6.93
N THR A 225 -11.45 8.66 -6.16
CA THR A 225 -12.44 8.81 -5.08
C THR A 225 -11.75 8.67 -3.74
N ALA A 226 -11.91 9.67 -2.87
CA ALA A 226 -11.40 9.64 -1.51
C ALA A 226 -12.55 9.31 -0.54
N ASN A 227 -12.36 8.28 0.29
CA ASN A 227 -13.16 8.10 1.50
C ASN A 227 -12.40 8.76 2.65
N VAL A 228 -12.90 9.90 3.13
CA VAL A 228 -12.25 10.70 4.15
C VAL A 228 -12.93 10.47 5.50
N THR A 229 -12.14 10.15 6.51
CA THR A 229 -12.56 10.04 7.91
C THR A 229 -11.91 11.17 8.69
N ARG A 230 -12.72 12.00 9.34
CA ARG A 230 -12.27 13.02 10.28
C ARG A 230 -12.56 12.55 11.69
N THR A 231 -11.55 12.58 12.54
CA THR A 231 -11.67 12.25 13.97
C THR A 231 -11.33 13.47 14.80
N GLU A 232 -12.19 13.78 15.75
CA GLU A 232 -11.99 14.83 16.73
C GLU A 232 -11.99 14.23 18.14
N SER A 233 -10.91 14.44 18.88
CA SER A 233 -10.78 14.02 20.28
C SER A 233 -10.80 15.26 21.19
N ALA A 234 -11.70 15.24 22.18
CA ALA A 234 -11.79 16.27 23.21
C ALA A 234 -10.78 16.07 24.36
N ALA A 235 -10.70 17.11 25.21
CA ALA A 235 -9.84 17.26 26.40
C ALA A 235 -9.86 16.10 27.43
N ASP A 236 -10.83 15.20 27.37
CA ASP A 236 -10.97 14.08 28.29
C ASP A 236 -10.89 12.71 27.59
N ARG A 237 -10.71 12.68 26.25
CA ARG A 237 -10.63 11.48 25.39
C ARG A 237 -11.81 10.49 25.50
N GLU A 238 -12.84 10.77 26.30
CA GLU A 238 -14.08 10.00 26.35
C GLU A 238 -15.04 10.42 25.23
N ASP A 239 -14.97 11.68 24.77
CA ASP A 239 -15.77 12.21 23.67
C ASP A 239 -14.99 12.26 22.34
N GLU A 240 -14.76 11.09 21.72
CA GLU A 240 -14.27 11.01 20.34
C GLU A 240 -15.44 11.11 19.35
N LYS A 241 -15.34 12.03 18.38
CA LYS A 241 -16.32 12.22 17.31
C LYS A 241 -15.71 11.90 15.96
N THR A 242 -16.34 10.98 15.22
CA THR A 242 -15.93 10.62 13.87
C THR A 242 -16.96 11.08 12.84
N VAL A 243 -16.51 11.76 11.79
CA VAL A 243 -17.32 12.14 10.62
C VAL A 243 -16.70 11.54 9.37
N ARG A 244 -17.52 10.93 8.51
CA ARG A 244 -17.07 10.37 7.23
C ARG A 244 -17.67 11.15 6.07
N ARG A 245 -16.88 11.38 5.04
CA ARG A 245 -17.34 11.93 3.76
C ARG A 245 -16.67 11.22 2.60
N ARG A 246 -17.27 11.37 1.43
CA ARG A 246 -16.70 10.93 0.16
C ARG A 246 -16.54 12.14 -0.75
N ASP A 247 -15.41 12.21 -1.42
CA ASP A 247 -15.12 13.23 -2.43
C ASP A 247 -14.48 12.56 -3.65
N SER A 248 -14.51 13.21 -4.81
CA SER A 248 -13.88 12.66 -6.01
C SER A 248 -13.37 13.75 -6.94
N ARG A 249 -12.22 13.51 -7.56
CA ARG A 249 -11.64 14.36 -8.60
C ARG A 249 -11.42 13.53 -9.85
N VAL A 250 -11.48 14.18 -11.00
CA VAL A 250 -11.09 13.57 -12.27
C VAL A 250 -9.71 14.10 -12.64
N VAL A 251 -8.76 13.21 -12.85
CA VAL A 251 -7.44 13.52 -13.37
C VAL A 251 -7.38 13.17 -14.85
N ARG A 252 -6.75 14.05 -15.63
CA ARG A 252 -6.72 13.95 -17.10
C ARG A 252 -5.32 13.59 -17.56
N TYR A 253 -5.27 12.81 -18.64
CA TYR A 253 -4.01 12.46 -19.29
C TYR A 253 -3.55 13.60 -20.20
N ASP A 254 -2.32 14.05 -20.05
CA ASP A 254 -1.75 15.19 -20.81
C ASP A 254 -1.04 14.77 -22.11
N GLY A 255 -1.05 13.48 -22.45
CA GLY A 255 -0.29 12.89 -23.54
C GLY A 255 0.95 12.11 -23.08
N THR A 256 1.42 12.38 -21.85
CA THR A 256 2.57 11.72 -21.23
C THR A 256 2.20 11.06 -19.90
N ARG A 257 1.45 11.74 -19.03
CA ARG A 257 1.02 11.25 -17.71
C ARG A 257 -0.30 11.86 -17.28
N TYR A 258 -0.91 11.32 -16.24
CA TYR A 258 -2.03 11.94 -15.56
C TYR A 258 -1.55 13.08 -14.65
N ASP A 259 -2.24 14.22 -14.72
CA ASP A 259 -2.03 15.34 -13.81
C ASP A 259 -2.68 15.03 -12.45
N VAL A 260 -1.84 14.81 -11.45
CA VAL A 260 -2.24 14.43 -10.08
C VAL A 260 -2.15 15.57 -9.08
N ALA A 261 -1.84 16.81 -9.51
CA ALA A 261 -1.67 17.94 -8.60
C ALA A 261 -2.90 18.17 -7.70
N ALA A 262 -4.09 17.91 -8.24
CA ALA A 262 -5.35 18.03 -7.52
C ALA A 262 -5.57 16.97 -6.40
N LEU A 263 -4.65 16.01 -6.26
CA LEU A 263 -4.71 14.93 -5.28
C LEU A 263 -3.70 15.11 -4.12
N GLU A 264 -2.72 16.00 -4.27
CA GLU A 264 -1.56 16.11 -3.36
C GLU A 264 -1.96 16.44 -1.90
N ASN A 265 -3.08 17.13 -1.71
CA ASN A 265 -3.55 17.50 -0.38
C ASN A 265 -4.43 16.43 0.31
N GLY A 266 -4.53 15.21 -0.24
CA GLY A 266 -5.33 14.15 0.39
C GLY A 266 -6.84 14.42 0.38
N PHE A 267 -7.31 15.39 -0.42
CA PHE A 267 -8.67 15.94 -0.38
C PHE A 267 -9.02 16.67 0.93
N PHE A 268 -8.06 16.94 1.82
CA PHE A 268 -8.32 17.58 3.11
C PHE A 268 -8.74 19.05 2.95
N TRP A 269 -9.61 19.51 3.86
CA TRP A 269 -10.18 20.87 3.81
C TRP A 269 -9.16 21.96 4.16
N THR A 270 -8.12 21.60 4.90
CA THR A 270 -7.12 22.52 5.48
C THR A 270 -5.75 22.20 4.91
N LEU A 271 -5.54 22.53 3.65
CA LEU A 271 -4.25 22.91 3.04
C LEU A 271 -4.60 23.50 1.68
N SER A 272 -5.19 24.71 1.68
CA SER A 272 -5.01 25.61 0.53
C SER A 272 -3.55 26.08 0.57
N PRO A 273 -2.78 26.01 -0.54
CA PRO A 273 -1.39 26.46 -0.57
C PRO A 273 -1.17 27.98 -0.39
N GLU A 274 -2.22 28.74 -0.09
CA GLU A 274 -2.15 30.19 0.06
C GLU A 274 -2.74 30.57 1.41
N GLU A 275 -1.89 30.64 2.43
CA GLU A 275 -1.97 31.55 3.59
C GLU A 275 -0.78 31.26 4.51
N ASN A 276 0.42 31.63 4.02
CA ASN A 276 1.58 31.93 4.85
C ASN A 276 2.10 33.31 4.45
#